data_AF-A0A8T7LTL3-F1
#
_entry.id   AF-A0A8T7LTL3-F1
#
_cell.length_a   1.000
_cell.length_b   1.000
_cell.length_c   1.000
_cell.angle_alpha   90.00
_cell.angle_beta   90.00
_cell.angle_gamma   90.00
#
_symmetry.space_group_name_H-M   'P 1'
#
loop_
_entity.id
_entity.type
_entity.pdbx_description
1 polymer ?
#
loop_
_entity_poly.entity_id
_entity_poly.type
_entity_poly.pdbx_seq_one_letter_code
_entity_poly.pdbx_strand_id
1 'polypeptide(L)' 'MNELVDLIVKKTGLPKETAQAVVNIVIQFLKDKLPDTFDALIDKVLVAGSDGKLDVSDAMNLLGGFMAAAQKKK' A
#
# COMPACT_ATOMS: atom_id res chain seq x y z
N MET A 1 -5.52 3.58 5.21
CA MET A 1 -4.99 4.95 5.46
C MET A 1 -5.02 5.37 6.93
N ASN A 2 -6.16 5.24 7.63
CA ASN A 2 -6.30 5.69 9.02
C ASN A 2 -5.38 4.97 10.01
N GLU A 3 -5.17 3.66 9.83
CA GLU A 3 -4.30 2.87 10.70
C GLU A 3 -2.82 3.29 10.62
N LEU A 4 -2.31 3.56 9.42
CA LEU A 4 -0.94 4.05 9.22
C LEU A 4 -0.74 5.42 9.85
N VAL A 5 -1.73 6.29 9.70
CA VAL A 5 -1.74 7.62 10.32
C VAL A 5 -1.74 7.48 11.84
N ASP A 6 -2.62 6.65 12.41
CA ASP A 6 -2.72 6.46 13.85
C ASP A 6 -1.46 5.81 14.44
N LEU A 7 -0.79 4.91 13.70
CA LEU A 7 0.51 4.37 14.07
C LEU A 7 1.61 5.44 14.09
N ILE A 8 1.66 6.30 13.08
CA ILE A 8 2.63 7.40 13.03
C ILE A 8 2.37 8.37 14.17
N VAL A 9 1.13 8.82 14.37
CA VAL A 9 0.74 9.69 15.49
C VAL A 9 1.16 9.07 16.82
N LYS A 10 0.86 7.78 17.03
CA LYS A 10 1.19 7.06 18.28
C LYS A 10 2.70 6.90 18.50
N LYS A 11 3.50 6.75 17.45
CA LYS A 11 4.94 6.50 17.53
C LYS A 11 5.80 7.76 17.51
N THR A 12 5.30 8.83 16.91
CA THR A 12 6.06 10.07 16.67
C THR A 12 5.49 11.27 17.42
N GLY A 13 4.24 11.20 17.87
CA GLY A 13 3.54 12.34 18.49
C GLY A 13 3.13 13.44 17.51
N LEU A 14 3.30 13.21 16.20
CA LEU A 14 2.92 14.19 15.18
C LEU A 14 1.39 14.39 15.15
N PRO A 15 0.92 15.61 14.87
CA PRO A 15 -0.50 15.86 14.68
C PRO A 15 -1.04 15.09 13.47
N LYS A 16 -2.32 14.70 13.53
CA LYS A 16 -2.95 13.77 12.60
C LYS A 16 -2.91 14.26 11.14
N GLU A 17 -3.04 15.56 10.91
CA GLU A 17 -2.90 16.19 9.58
C GLU A 17 -1.48 16.05 9.01
N THR A 18 -0.45 16.27 9.84
CA THR A 18 0.94 16.08 9.43
C THR A 18 1.25 14.61 9.16
N ALA A 19 0.72 13.70 9.98
CA ALA A 19 0.87 12.26 9.76
C ALA A 19 0.21 11.80 8.44
N GLN A 20 -0.96 12.34 8.09
CA GLN A 20 -1.59 12.09 6.79
C GLN A 20 -0.73 12.58 5.63
N ALA A 21 -0.17 13.79 5.74
CA ALA A 21 0.73 14.33 4.72
C ALA A 21 1.96 13.45 4.52
N VAL A 22 2.56 12.96 5.61
CA VAL A 22 3.73 12.05 5.56
C VAL A 22 3.39 10.74 4.85
N VAL A 23 2.26 10.12 5.17
CA VAL A 23 1.83 8.88 4.51
C VAL A 23 1.66 9.10 3.00
N ASN A 24 1.05 10.21 2.59
CA ASN A 24 0.88 10.55 1.18
C ASN A 24 2.22 10.76 0.45
N ILE A 25 3.18 11.45 1.08
CA ILE A 25 4.51 11.67 0.50
C ILE A 25 5.24 10.34 0.28
N VAL A 26 5.18 9.42 1.26
CA VAL A 26 5.83 8.11 1.14
C VAL A 26 5.16 7.26 0.05
N ILE A 27 3.82 7.27 -0.03
CA ILE A 27 3.09 6.56 -1.08
C ILE A 27 3.46 7.11 -2.46
N GLN A 28 3.49 8.43 -2.64
CA GLN A 28 3.89 9.04 -3.90
C GLN A 28 5.33 8.70 -4.27
N PHE A 29 6.26 8.76 -3.31
CA PHE A 29 7.64 8.35 -3.55
C PHE A 29 7.76 6.88 -3.99
N LEU A 30 6.96 5.99 -3.39
CA LEU A 30 6.93 4.58 -3.80
C LEU A 30 6.36 4.41 -5.22
N LYS A 31 5.32 5.16 -5.58
CA LYS A 31 4.76 5.15 -6.94
C LYS A 31 5.76 5.71 -7.97
N ASP A 32 6.45 6.80 -7.65
CA ASP A 32 7.46 7.40 -8.55
C ASP A 32 8.69 6.51 -8.77
N LYS A 33 8.99 5.61 -7.81
CA LYS A 33 10.15 4.72 -7.87
C LYS A 33 9.83 3.31 -8.34
N LEU A 34 8.58 2.87 -8.21
CA LEU A 34 8.15 1.55 -8.67
C LEU A 34 7.51 1.69 -10.05
N PRO A 35 7.86 0.84 -11.03
CA PRO A 35 7.23 0.90 -12.36
C PRO A 35 5.72 0.78 -12.25
N ASP A 36 4.97 1.49 -13.11
CA ASP A 36 3.50 1.57 -13.17
C ASP A 36 2.76 0.22 -12.98
N THR A 37 3.42 -0.90 -13.31
CA THR A 37 2.98 -2.26 -13.00
C THR A 37 2.64 -2.51 -11.53
N PHE A 38 3.19 -1.72 -10.60
CA PHE A 38 3.00 -1.87 -9.16
C PHE A 38 2.00 -0.88 -8.57
N ASP A 39 1.58 0.15 -9.31
CA ASP A 39 0.61 1.14 -8.82
C ASP A 39 -0.71 0.48 -8.44
N ALA A 40 -1.20 -0.42 -9.30
CA ALA A 40 -2.41 -1.20 -9.04
C ALA A 40 -2.28 -2.11 -7.81
N LEU A 41 -1.06 -2.50 -7.43
CA LEU A 41 -0.77 -3.33 -6.26
C LEU A 41 -0.73 -2.47 -5.00
N ILE A 42 -0.06 -1.32 -5.05
CA ILE A 42 0.00 -0.35 -3.95
C ILE A 42 -1.39 0.19 -3.64
N ASP A 43 -2.17 0.58 -4.66
CA ASP A 43 -3.54 1.06 -4.47
C ASP A 43 -4.43 -0.03 -3.88
N LYS A 44 -4.30 -1.28 -4.35
CA LYS A 44 -5.05 -2.40 -3.76
C LYS A 44 -4.65 -2.69 -2.33
N VAL A 45 -3.37 -2.65 -1.96
CA VAL A 45 -2.93 -2.85 -0.58
C VAL A 45 -3.37 -1.69 0.32
N LEU A 46 -3.33 -0.44 -0.16
CA LEU A 46 -3.79 0.73 0.59
C LEU A 46 -5.31 0.75 0.78
N VAL A 47 -6.06 0.37 -0.26
CA VAL A 47 -7.53 0.27 -0.23
C VAL A 47 -7.94 -0.91 0.64
N ALA A 48 -7.37 -2.09 0.43
CA ALA A 48 -7.77 -3.27 1.18
C ALA A 48 -7.25 -3.29 2.62
N GLY A 49 -6.13 -2.61 2.90
CA GLY A 49 -5.69 -2.29 4.27
C GLY A 49 -6.57 -1.23 4.96
N SER A 50 -7.47 -0.56 4.24
CA SER A 50 -8.46 0.35 4.85
C SER A 50 -9.75 -0.37 5.28
N ASP A 51 -10.03 -1.57 4.76
CA ASP A 51 -11.22 -2.37 5.11
C ASP A 51 -10.96 -3.41 6.21
N GLY A 52 -9.73 -3.57 6.70
CA GLY A 52 -9.38 -4.50 7.79
C GLY A 52 -9.68 -5.98 7.50
N LYS A 53 -10.04 -6.30 6.25
CA LYS A 53 -10.45 -7.63 5.76
C LYS A 53 -9.54 -8.13 4.65
N LEU A 54 -8.25 -7.80 4.71
CA LEU A 54 -7.30 -8.45 3.82
C LEU A 54 -6.99 -9.83 4.39
N ASP A 55 -7.71 -10.85 3.92
CA ASP A 55 -7.31 -12.23 4.16
C ASP A 55 -5.97 -12.45 3.44
N VAL A 56 -4.98 -13.00 4.15
CA VAL A 56 -3.64 -13.30 3.61
C VAL A 56 -3.73 -14.17 2.36
N SER A 57 -4.80 -15.00 2.28
CA SER A 57 -5.12 -15.81 1.12
C SER A 57 -5.43 -14.98 -0.12
N ASP A 58 -6.19 -13.88 0.01
CA ASP A 58 -6.53 -12.99 -1.11
C ASP A 58 -5.31 -12.19 -1.58
N ALA A 59 -4.45 -11.78 -0.64
CA ALA A 59 -3.18 -11.15 -0.96
C ALA A 59 -2.24 -12.12 -1.71
N MET A 60 -2.15 -13.39 -1.28
CA MET A 60 -1.35 -14.42 -1.96
C MET A 60 -1.89 -14.77 -3.34
N ASN A 61 -3.20 -14.87 -3.51
CA ASN A 61 -3.80 -15.15 -4.82
C ASN A 61 -3.55 -14.01 -5.82
N LEU A 62 -3.60 -12.75 -5.36
CA LEU A 62 -3.32 -11.58 -6.20
C LEU A 62 -1.84 -11.49 -6.56
N LEU A 63 -0.95 -11.75 -5.60
CA LEU A 63 0.49 -11.83 -5.82
C LEU A 63 0.85 -12.97 -6.79
N GLY A 64 0.22 -14.14 -6.65
CA GLY A 64 0.41 -15.29 -7.54
C GLY A 64 -0.04 -14.99 -8.97
N GLY A 65 -1.18 -14.31 -9.14
CA GLY A 65 -1.66 -13.85 -10.45
C GLY A 65 -0.73 -12.82 -11.10
N PHE A 66 -0.19 -11.89 -10.30
CA PHE A 66 0.79 -10.91 -10.78
C PHE A 66 2.13 -11.56 -11.19
N MET A 67 2.65 -12.48 -10.37
CA MET A 67 3.88 -13.22 -10.68
C MET A 67 3.70 -14.10 -11.91
N ALA A 68 2.55 -14.76 -12.06
CA ALA A 68 2.23 -15.51 -13.27
C ALA A 68 2.14 -14.61 -14.50
N ALA A 69 1.53 -13.42 -14.39
CA ALA A 69 1.47 -12.44 -15.47
C ALA A 69 2.85 -11.87 -15.84
N ALA A 70 3.72 -11.64 -14.85
CA ALA A 70 5.10 -11.20 -15.05
C ALA A 70 5.98 -12.30 -15.68
N GLN A 71 5.75 -13.57 -15.36
CA GLN A 71 6.45 -14.70 -15.98
C GLN A 71 5.98 -14.99 -17.41
N LYS A 72 4.71 -14.75 -17.73
CA LYS A 72 4.15 -15.02 -19.07
C LYS A 72 4.56 -14.00 -20.13
N LYS A 73 5.23 -12.90 -19.74
CA LYS A 73 5.68 -11.83 -20.64
C LYS A 73 7.19 -11.87 -20.95
N LYS A 74 7.88 -12.98 -20.63
CA LYS A 74 9.25 -13.29 -21.07
C LYS A 74 9.26 -14.37 -22.13
#